data_AF-A0A7K4MMP8-F1
#
_entry.id   AF-A0A7K4MMP8-F1
#
_cell.length_a   1.000
_cell.length_b   1.000
_cell.length_c   1.000
_cell.angle_alpha   90.00
_cell.angle_beta   90.00
_cell.angle_gamma   90.00
#
_symmetry.space_group_name_H-M   'P 1'
#
loop_
_entity.id
_entity.type
_entity.pdbx_description
1 polymer ?
#
loop_
_entity_poly.entity_id
_entity_poly.type
_entity_poly.pdbx_seq_one_letter_code
_entity_poly.pdbx_strand_id
1 'polypeptide(L)'
;MKEKIQLINAGCASKNGFIRIDPDIFNTISTINEVSNGQEIPLVTIDEIIKKYHVLDNSILKVDCEGCEYDIIRNLSKNSFQKFSDIFIEYHNGYEELKKILEKEEFSVKITKPVATNVINSIFSFINNHTTKNEIGYVGFIHATKNFHENNSES
;
A
#
# COMPACT_ATOMS: atom_id res chain seq x y z
N MET A 1 11.28 9.56 25.04
CA MET A 1 11.35 9.43 23.57
C MET A 1 10.71 10.67 22.98
N LYS A 2 11.36 11.39 22.06
CA LYS A 2 10.79 12.59 21.44
C LYS A 2 9.89 12.14 20.29
N GLU A 3 8.65 12.62 20.21
CA GLU A 3 7.78 12.35 19.08
C GLU A 3 8.45 12.86 17.79
N LYS A 4 8.57 11.99 16.78
CA LYS A 4 9.22 12.30 15.51
C LYS A 4 8.30 11.91 14.38
N ILE A 5 7.72 12.91 13.73
CA ILE A 5 6.92 12.75 12.50
C ILE A 5 7.77 13.27 11.34
N GLN A 6 7.80 12.54 10.23
CA GLN A 6 8.48 12.94 8.99
C GLN A 6 7.47 12.86 7.85
N LEU A 7 7.20 13.99 7.21
CA LEU A 7 6.36 14.05 6.02
C LEU A 7 7.25 14.07 4.79
N ILE A 8 6.90 13.27 3.79
CA ILE A 8 7.64 13.15 2.53
C ILE A 8 6.69 13.53 1.41
N ASN A 9 6.99 14.62 0.70
CA ASN A 9 6.25 15.00 -0.50
C ASN A 9 6.77 14.19 -1.70
N ALA A 10 6.31 12.93 -1.80
CA ALA A 10 6.70 11.98 -2.83
C ALA A 10 5.57 10.96 -3.06
N GLY A 11 5.50 10.39 -4.25
CA GLY A 11 4.73 9.17 -4.50
C GLY A 11 5.48 7.93 -4.02
N CYS A 12 4.76 6.92 -3.55
CA CYS A 12 5.35 5.62 -3.24
C CYS A 12 5.15 4.67 -4.43
N ALA A 13 6.24 4.07 -4.94
CA ALA A 13 6.22 3.21 -6.12
C ALA A 13 7.19 2.02 -6.00
N SER A 14 7.11 1.08 -6.94
CA SER A 14 8.02 -0.08 -7.04
C SER A 14 9.47 0.28 -7.39
N LYS A 15 9.70 1.47 -7.94
CA LYS A 15 11.02 1.97 -8.31
C LYS A 15 11.12 3.46 -8.07
N ASN A 16 12.34 3.91 -7.85
CA ASN A 16 12.61 5.34 -7.75
C ASN A 16 12.51 6.02 -9.10
N GLY A 17 12.20 7.30 -9.08
CA GLY A 17 12.11 8.10 -10.29
C GLY A 17 11.32 9.36 -10.03
N PHE A 18 10.61 9.80 -11.06
CA PHE A 18 9.75 10.95 -11.00
C PHE A 18 8.49 10.68 -11.81
N ILE A 19 7.40 11.31 -11.41
CA ILE A 19 6.17 11.41 -12.20
C ILE A 19 5.84 12.88 -12.37
N ARG A 20 5.37 13.27 -13.55
CA ARG A 20 4.83 14.61 -13.77
C ARG A 20 3.32 14.57 -13.63
N ILE A 21 2.78 15.40 -12.74
CA ILE A 21 1.34 15.51 -12.49
C ILE A 21 0.89 16.94 -12.72
N ASP A 22 -0.32 17.12 -13.23
CA ASP A 22 -0.95 18.43 -13.25
C ASP A 22 -1.61 18.66 -11.87
N PRO A 23 -1.14 19.63 -11.07
CA PRO A 23 -1.69 19.88 -9.74
C PRO A 23 -3.14 20.39 -9.77
N ASP A 24 -3.60 20.89 -10.91
CA ASP A 24 -4.95 21.46 -11.08
C ASP A 24 -5.97 20.41 -11.55
N ILE A 25 -5.53 19.21 -11.97
CA ILE A 25 -6.44 18.11 -12.30
C ILE A 25 -6.99 17.50 -11.00
N PHE A 26 -8.24 17.87 -10.69
CA PHE A 26 -9.02 17.21 -9.65
C PHE A 26 -9.76 16.01 -10.24
N ASN A 27 -9.18 14.82 -10.11
CA ASN A 27 -9.92 13.60 -10.38
C ASN A 27 -10.56 13.07 -9.09
N THR A 28 -11.85 12.80 -9.13
CA THR A 28 -12.59 12.10 -8.06
C THR A 28 -12.17 10.63 -7.93
N ILE A 29 -11.35 10.14 -8.87
CA ILE A 29 -10.83 8.79 -8.93
C ILE A 29 -9.32 8.88 -8.74
N SER A 30 -8.83 8.09 -7.80
CA SER A 30 -7.49 8.06 -7.20
C SER A 30 -6.33 7.68 -8.13
N THR A 31 -6.59 7.53 -9.43
CA THR A 31 -5.55 7.17 -10.40
C THR A 31 -4.87 8.43 -10.95
N ILE A 32 -3.56 8.52 -10.71
CA ILE A 32 -2.72 9.59 -11.24
C ILE A 32 -2.29 9.24 -12.67
N ASN A 33 -2.57 10.14 -13.61
CA ASN A 33 -2.06 10.04 -14.98
C ASN A 33 -0.86 10.98 -15.13
N GLU A 34 0.23 10.44 -15.67
CA GLU A 34 1.40 11.26 -16.00
C GLU A 34 1.07 12.24 -17.13
N VAL A 35 1.50 13.49 -16.98
CA VAL A 35 1.33 14.55 -17.99
C VAL A 35 2.69 15.00 -18.53
N SER A 36 2.72 15.44 -19.79
CA SER A 36 3.96 15.94 -20.39
C SER A 36 4.45 17.24 -19.75
N ASN A 37 3.51 18.14 -19.42
CA ASN A 37 3.76 19.40 -18.75
C ASN A 37 3.00 19.40 -17.42
N GLY A 38 3.74 19.36 -16.32
CA GLY A 38 3.18 19.33 -14.97
C GLY A 38 4.26 19.47 -13.91
N GLN A 39 3.85 19.46 -12.66
CA GLN A 39 4.76 19.44 -11.52
C GLN A 39 5.42 18.06 -11.42
N GLU A 40 6.75 18.07 -11.33
CA GLU A 40 7.53 16.87 -11.12
C GLU A 40 7.52 16.47 -9.63
N ILE A 41 7.07 15.25 -9.35
CA ILE A 41 6.99 14.67 -8.01
C ILE A 41 7.93 13.46 -7.94
N PRO A 42 8.80 13.37 -6.92
CA PRO A 42 9.67 12.21 -6.76
C PRO A 42 8.85 10.96 -6.46
N LEU A 43 9.27 9.84 -7.03
CA LEU A 43 8.82 8.51 -6.67
C LEU A 43 9.90 7.84 -5.82
N VAL A 44 9.51 7.29 -4.69
CA VAL A 44 10.39 6.58 -3.74
C VAL A 44 9.86 5.18 -3.45
N THR A 45 10.77 4.27 -3.15
CA THR A 45 10.44 2.91 -2.71
C THR A 45 10.37 2.84 -1.18
N ILE A 46 9.64 1.85 -0.65
CA ILE A 46 9.64 1.55 0.79
C ILE A 46 11.05 1.17 1.26
N ASP A 47 11.83 0.47 0.44
CA ASP A 47 13.22 0.12 0.72
C ASP A 47 14.10 1.35 0.96
N GLU A 48 13.94 2.39 0.15
CA GLU A 48 14.62 3.67 0.36
C GLU A 48 14.17 4.38 1.63
N ILE A 49 12.87 4.36 1.93
CA ILE A 49 12.32 4.94 3.17
C ILE A 49 12.94 4.23 4.39
N ILE A 50 12.96 2.89 4.39
CA ILE A 50 13.56 2.08 5.45
C ILE A 50 15.03 2.48 5.66
N LYS A 51 15.80 2.55 4.57
CA LYS A 51 17.22 2.90 4.61
C LYS A 51 17.45 4.33 5.10
N LYS A 52 16.71 5.31 4.55
CA LYS A 52 16.88 6.74 4.80
C LYS A 52 16.54 7.13 6.23
N TYR A 53 15.50 6.52 6.79
CA TYR A 53 15.00 6.87 8.12
C TYR A 53 15.40 5.86 9.21
N HIS A 54 16.20 4.85 8.85
CA HIS A 54 16.66 3.80 9.75
C HIS A 54 15.48 3.13 10.48
N VAL A 55 14.48 2.70 9.70
CA VAL A 55 13.31 2.00 10.23
C VAL A 55 13.77 0.76 11.01
N LEU A 56 13.34 0.69 12.26
CA LEU A 56 13.75 -0.33 13.21
C LEU A 56 13.07 -1.67 12.91
N ASP A 57 13.66 -2.75 13.39
CA ASP A 57 13.01 -4.05 13.36
C ASP A 57 11.74 -4.03 14.23
N ASN A 58 10.77 -4.88 13.90
CA ASN A 58 9.44 -4.91 14.51
C ASN A 58 8.65 -3.59 14.36
N SER A 59 8.90 -2.84 13.27
CA SER A 59 8.07 -1.70 12.90
C SER A 59 6.72 -2.14 12.32
N ILE A 60 5.80 -1.20 12.12
CA ILE A 60 4.50 -1.46 11.50
C ILE A 60 4.43 -0.73 10.16
N LEU A 61 3.95 -1.41 9.12
CA LEU A 61 3.64 -0.82 7.81
C LEU A 61 2.12 -0.70 7.63
N LYS A 62 1.63 0.48 7.26
CA LYS A 62 0.26 0.68 6.76
C LYS A 62 0.33 1.06 5.28
N VAL A 63 -0.47 0.42 4.43
CA VAL A 63 -0.60 0.71 3.00
C VAL A 63 -2.07 0.93 2.66
N ASP A 64 -2.34 2.07 2.04
CA ASP A 64 -3.68 2.55 1.70
C ASP A 64 -3.47 3.57 0.59
N CYS A 65 -3.53 3.12 -0.67
CA CYS A 65 -3.11 3.92 -1.82
C CYS A 65 -3.85 3.56 -3.11
N GLU A 66 -5.11 3.16 -2.97
CA GLU A 66 -6.11 3.12 -4.02
C GLU A 66 -5.68 2.33 -5.28
N GLY A 67 -5.07 1.15 -5.06
CA GLY A 67 -4.65 0.22 -6.11
C GLY A 67 -3.14 0.12 -6.29
N CYS A 68 -2.35 1.02 -5.69
CA CYS A 68 -0.89 0.94 -5.74
C CYS A 68 -0.32 -0.14 -4.80
N GLU A 69 -1.15 -0.75 -3.94
CA GLU A 69 -0.71 -1.67 -2.88
C GLU A 69 -0.04 -2.91 -3.49
N TYR A 70 -0.59 -3.41 -4.59
CA TYR A 70 -0.09 -4.60 -5.30
C TYR A 70 1.32 -4.37 -5.82
N ASP A 71 1.58 -3.21 -6.43
CA ASP A 71 2.90 -2.90 -6.97
C ASP A 71 3.93 -2.69 -5.85
N ILE A 72 3.53 -2.03 -4.76
CA ILE A 72 4.38 -1.87 -3.56
C ILE A 72 4.74 -3.24 -2.98
N ILE A 73 3.75 -4.07 -2.68
CA ILE A 73 3.94 -5.35 -1.98
C ILE A 73 4.69 -6.36 -2.86
N ARG A 74 4.45 -6.36 -4.16
CA ARG A 74 5.16 -7.23 -5.11
C ARG A 74 6.66 -6.92 -5.21
N ASN A 75 7.03 -5.65 -5.07
CA ASN A 75 8.41 -5.20 -5.26
C ASN A 75 9.15 -4.94 -3.95
N LEU A 76 8.51 -5.14 -2.81
CA LEU A 76 9.16 -5.02 -1.50
C LEU A 76 10.22 -6.10 -1.35
N SER A 77 11.44 -5.74 -0.96
CA SER A 77 12.50 -6.74 -0.79
C SER A 77 12.26 -7.60 0.44
N LYS A 78 12.78 -8.84 0.41
CA LYS A 78 12.73 -9.76 1.56
C LYS A 78 13.28 -9.10 2.83
N ASN A 79 14.40 -8.38 2.73
CA ASN A 79 15.00 -7.66 3.86
C ASN A 79 14.06 -6.60 4.44
N SER A 80 13.28 -5.92 3.58
CA SER A 80 12.28 -4.95 4.00
C SER A 80 11.07 -5.59 4.66
N PHE A 81 10.55 -6.72 4.14
CA PHE A 81 9.54 -7.52 4.85
C PHE A 81 10.00 -7.88 6.27
N GLN A 82 11.30 -8.20 6.43
CA GLN A 82 11.85 -8.54 7.73
C GLN A 82 11.87 -7.37 8.74
N LYS A 83 11.70 -6.12 8.31
CA LYS A 83 11.56 -4.97 9.21
C LYS A 83 10.23 -4.89 9.94
N PHE A 84 9.17 -5.48 9.39
CA PHE A 84 7.82 -5.24 9.90
C PHE A 84 7.31 -6.40 10.77
N SER A 85 6.82 -6.13 11.98
CA SER A 85 6.07 -7.13 12.75
C SER A 85 4.66 -7.28 12.20
N ASP A 86 4.08 -6.17 11.73
CA ASP A 86 2.72 -6.11 11.22
C ASP A 86 2.65 -5.27 9.95
N ILE A 87 1.81 -5.73 9.02
CA ILE A 87 1.47 -5.03 7.79
C ILE A 87 -0.06 -4.93 7.70
N PHE A 88 -0.56 -3.71 7.61
CA PHE A 88 -1.97 -3.39 7.40
C PHE A 88 -2.16 -2.88 5.99
N ILE A 89 -3.10 -3.46 5.23
CA ILE A 89 -3.37 -3.06 3.85
C ILE A 89 -4.86 -2.85 3.66
N GLU A 90 -5.26 -1.70 3.12
CA GLU A 90 -6.56 -1.54 2.47
C GLU A 90 -6.40 -1.91 1.00
N TYR A 91 -7.00 -3.02 0.58
CA TYR A 91 -6.90 -3.50 -0.80
C TYR A 91 -8.09 -3.01 -1.63
N HIS A 92 -7.84 -2.68 -2.90
CA HIS A 92 -8.86 -2.11 -3.79
C HIS A 92 -9.28 -3.04 -4.95
N ASN A 93 -8.56 -4.15 -5.17
CA ASN A 93 -8.76 -5.09 -6.28
C ASN A 93 -8.68 -6.57 -5.84
N GLY A 94 -9.21 -6.88 -4.66
CA GLY A 94 -9.20 -8.24 -4.07
C GLY A 94 -7.88 -8.64 -3.39
N TYR A 95 -7.93 -9.57 -2.45
CA TYR A 95 -6.81 -9.83 -1.53
C TYR A 95 -5.88 -10.98 -1.95
N GLU A 96 -6.26 -11.80 -2.94
CA GLU A 96 -5.61 -13.09 -3.23
C GLU A 96 -4.09 -12.97 -3.50
N GLU A 97 -3.68 -12.03 -4.35
CA GLU A 97 -2.26 -11.80 -4.65
C GLU A 97 -1.49 -11.35 -3.40
N LEU A 98 -2.02 -10.35 -2.68
CA LEU A 98 -1.41 -9.80 -1.48
C LEU A 98 -1.24 -10.86 -0.41
N LYS A 99 -2.30 -11.65 -0.15
CA LYS A 99 -2.28 -12.78 0.79
C LYS A 99 -1.17 -13.76 0.43
N LYS A 100 -1.09 -14.17 -0.84
CA LYS A 100 -0.08 -15.12 -1.30
C LYS A 100 1.35 -14.62 -1.09
N ILE A 101 1.61 -13.34 -1.39
CA ILE A 101 2.93 -12.74 -1.19
C ILE A 101 3.26 -12.68 0.31
N LEU A 102 2.33 -12.20 1.15
CA LEU A 102 2.53 -12.06 2.59
C LEU A 102 2.76 -13.41 3.28
N GLU A 103 1.98 -14.44 2.93
CA GLU A 103 2.16 -15.79 3.47
C GLU A 103 3.50 -16.40 3.04
N LYS A 104 3.95 -16.13 1.81
CA LYS A 104 5.28 -16.56 1.34
C LYS A 104 6.41 -15.91 2.12
N GLU A 105 6.24 -14.66 2.56
CA GLU A 105 7.21 -13.92 3.39
C GLU A 105 7.00 -14.16 4.90
N GLU A 106 6.37 -15.28 5.26
CA GLU A 106 6.22 -15.79 6.63
C GLU A 106 5.31 -14.93 7.54
N PHE A 107 4.29 -14.31 6.96
CA PHE A 107 3.21 -13.66 7.72
C PHE A 107 1.96 -14.54 7.83
N SER A 108 1.33 -14.52 9.01
CA SER A 108 -0.05 -14.97 9.19
C SER A 108 -1.01 -13.88 8.75
N VAL A 109 -1.95 -14.20 7.86
CA VAL A 109 -2.82 -13.21 7.21
C VAL A 109 -4.28 -13.36 7.65
N LYS A 110 -4.87 -12.27 8.15
CA LYS A 110 -6.30 -12.11 8.44
C LYS A 110 -6.91 -11.10 7.47
N ILE A 111 -8.11 -11.39 6.99
CA ILE A 111 -8.81 -10.59 5.97
C ILE A 111 -10.23 -10.29 6.44
N THR A 112 -10.69 -9.05 6.22
CA THR A 112 -12.10 -8.71 6.43
C THR A 112 -12.96 -9.25 5.29
N LYS A 113 -14.26 -9.44 5.54
CA LYS A 113 -15.21 -9.82 4.49
C LYS A 113 -15.11 -8.82 3.32
N PRO A 114 -14.79 -9.26 2.09
CA PRO A 114 -14.65 -8.37 0.96
C PRO A 114 -15.98 -7.71 0.60
N VAL A 115 -15.92 -6.43 0.21
CA VAL A 115 -17.08 -5.67 -0.27
C VAL A 115 -16.88 -5.37 -1.74
N ALA A 116 -17.87 -5.68 -2.57
CA ALA A 116 -17.78 -5.42 -4.00
C ALA A 116 -17.80 -3.91 -4.28
N THR A 117 -16.89 -3.43 -5.14
CA THR A 117 -16.73 -1.99 -5.46
C THR A 117 -17.98 -1.39 -6.09
N ASN A 118 -18.80 -2.17 -6.80
CA ASN A 118 -20.08 -1.69 -7.34
C ASN A 118 -21.10 -1.33 -6.24
N VAL A 119 -21.07 -2.00 -5.08
CA VAL A 119 -21.92 -1.66 -3.92
C VAL A 119 -21.43 -0.35 -3.30
N ILE A 120 -20.12 -0.19 -3.19
CA ILE A 120 -19.50 1.03 -2.67
C ILE A 120 -19.75 2.21 -3.61
N ASN A 121 -19.54 2.02 -4.92
CA ASN A 121 -19.85 3.01 -5.93
C ASN A 121 -21.34 3.34 -5.98
N SER A 122 -22.24 2.38 -5.72
CA SER A 122 -23.66 2.67 -5.58
C SER A 122 -23.92 3.64 -4.42
N ILE A 123 -23.32 3.38 -3.24
CA ILE A 123 -23.43 4.25 -2.06
C ILE A 123 -22.80 5.64 -2.33
N PHE A 124 -21.59 5.69 -2.90
CA PHE A 124 -20.92 6.93 -3.24
C PHE A 124 -21.61 7.68 -4.39
N SER A 125 -22.24 6.97 -5.33
CA SER A 125 -23.02 7.58 -6.42
C SER A 125 -24.30 8.24 -5.93
N PHE A 126 -24.88 7.79 -4.81
CA PHE A 126 -25.96 8.54 -4.14
C PHE A 126 -25.47 9.87 -3.54
N ILE A 127 -24.16 10.02 -3.31
CA ILE A 127 -23.54 11.21 -2.73
C ILE A 127 -22.92 12.11 -3.81
N ASN A 128 -22.42 11.55 -4.92
CA ASN A 128 -21.78 12.29 -6.03
C ASN A 128 -22.18 11.75 -7.41
N ASN A 129 -22.46 12.67 -8.33
CA ASN A 129 -23.23 12.42 -9.55
C ASN A 129 -22.35 12.04 -10.78
N HIS A 130 -21.46 11.05 -10.67
CA HIS A 130 -20.74 10.53 -11.85
C HIS A 130 -20.51 9.02 -11.76
N THR A 131 -20.99 8.28 -12.76
CA THR A 131 -20.83 6.83 -12.91
C THR A 131 -19.99 6.52 -14.15
N THR A 132 -18.97 5.68 -13.99
CA THR A 132 -18.32 4.97 -15.10
C THR A 132 -18.22 3.49 -14.78
N LYS A 133 -18.33 2.69 -15.84
CA LYS A 133 -18.49 1.24 -15.85
C LYS A 133 -17.12 0.59 -15.63
N ASN A 134 -16.86 0.03 -14.45
CA ASN A 134 -15.62 -0.67 -14.15
C ASN A 134 -15.87 -2.15 -13.78
N GLU A 135 -14.86 -2.98 -14.02
CA GLU A 135 -14.79 -4.36 -13.54
C GLU A 135 -15.14 -4.42 -12.04
N ILE A 136 -15.82 -5.50 -11.61
CA ILE A 136 -16.19 -5.68 -10.21
C ILE A 136 -14.93 -5.99 -9.40
N GLY A 137 -14.30 -4.95 -8.87
CA GLY A 137 -13.27 -5.05 -7.84
C GLY A 137 -13.87 -5.42 -6.48
N TYR A 138 -13.00 -5.81 -5.54
CA TYR A 138 -13.36 -6.04 -4.16
C TYR A 138 -12.43 -5.25 -3.26
N VAL A 139 -13.00 -4.58 -2.26
CA VAL A 139 -12.22 -3.87 -1.25
C VAL A 139 -12.35 -4.52 0.13
N GLY A 140 -11.38 -4.25 0.97
CA GLY A 140 -11.37 -4.65 2.37
C GLY A 140 -9.99 -4.49 2.97
N PHE A 141 -9.80 -5.07 4.15
CA PHE A 141 -8.57 -4.91 4.92
C PHE A 141 -7.86 -6.25 5.10
N ILE A 142 -6.53 -6.19 5.03
CA ILE A 142 -5.61 -7.24 5.44
C ILE A 142 -4.91 -6.77 6.72
N HIS A 143 -4.83 -7.66 7.70
CA HIS A 143 -3.85 -7.60 8.78
C HIS A 143 -2.93 -8.81 8.68
N ALA A 144 -1.65 -8.56 8.44
CA ALA A 144 -0.62 -9.58 8.37
C ALA A 144 0.34 -9.42 9.55
N THR A 145 0.52 -10.50 10.32
CA THR A 145 1.44 -10.53 11.48
C THR A 145 2.58 -11.50 11.20
N LYS A 146 3.83 -11.06 11.40
CA LYS A 146 5.02 -11.88 11.19
C LYS A 146 4.99 -13.09 12.13
N ASN A 147 5.29 -14.26 11.59
CA ASN A 147 5.47 -15.46 12.40
C ASN A 147 6.82 -15.34 13.15
N PHE A 148 6.78 -15.32 14.47
CA PHE A 148 8.01 -15.45 15.26
C PHE A 148 8.38 -16.92 15.33
N HIS A 149 9.54 -17.27 14.77
CA HIS A 149 10.19 -18.52 15.11
C HIS A 149 10.88 -18.33 16.45
N GLU A 150 10.38 -18.98 17.51
CA GLU A 150 11.17 -19.22 18.71
C GLU A 150 12.37 -20.08 18.31
N ASN A 151 13.53 -19.44 18.16
CA ASN A 151 14.79 -20.17 18.17
C ASN A 151 14.99 -20.64 19.61
N ASN A 152 14.59 -21.88 19.89
CA ASN A 152 15.10 -22.62 21.04
C ASN A 152 16.60 -22.86 20.81
N SER A 153 17.43 -21.86 21.09
CA SER A 153 18.84 -22.06 21.36
C SER A 153 18.95 -22.56 22.80
N GLU A 154 18.74 -23.86 22.99
CA GLU A 154 19.33 -24.54 24.13
C GLU A 154 20.85 -24.50 23.94
N SER A 155 21.53 -23.78 24.84
CA SER A 155 22.97 -23.86 25.08
C SER A 155 23.21 -24.19 26.55
#